data_AF-A0A1G4KN42-F1
#
_entry.id   AF-A0A1G4KN42-F1
#
_cell.length_a   1.000
_cell.length_b   1.000
_cell.length_c   1.000
_cell.angle_alpha   90.00
_cell.angle_beta   90.00
_cell.angle_gamma   90.00
#
_symmetry.space_group_name_H-M   'P 1'
#
loop_
_entity.id
_entity.type
_entity.pdbx_description
1 polymer ?
#
loop_
_entity_poly.entity_id
_entity_poly.type
_entity_poly.pdbx_seq_one_letter_code
_entity_poly.pdbx_strand_id
1 'polypeptide(L)'
;MSGYQHLSKAGSRFLKQVETRPKHLVDHFKKFEEKSMPSFLVPSIPRVEDSEKFQDVKEWKYMPGDRVVVTRGKWKGQVCLINQLDKETNGFVLDENGPTKTVPVPKQFWSEGQNSHMVTFPMAVPQKDVKLVADIDDPLVPGMTKTVAVRDIVFRGSYYDDNYKKAMPLRCVSGQPDLVIPWPRPEPKPDGLLATAPEVAREQSFWVSSIAKNPIPQGALLTIRNPKSKFRRGTLSIRDIAKFVGPKMPLTKTKKAYIAEKQEMASAPKRKLTEEEKERIGTKIYEHLSKKL
;
A
#
# COMPACT_ATOMS: atom_id res chain seq x y z
N MET A 1 7.60 23.13 -26.88
CA MET A 1 8.91 23.57 -26.35
C MET A 1 9.78 22.34 -26.13
N SER A 2 10.94 22.30 -26.79
CA SER A 2 11.91 21.21 -26.67
C SER A 2 12.77 21.43 -25.42
N GLY A 3 12.34 20.87 -24.29
CA GLY A 3 13.12 20.87 -23.06
C GLY A 3 13.82 19.52 -22.88
N TYR A 4 15.14 19.51 -22.73
CA TYR A 4 15.92 18.32 -22.34
C TYR A 4 15.68 17.89 -20.87
N GLN A 5 14.60 18.36 -20.25
CA GLN A 5 14.23 18.08 -18.87
C GLN A 5 13.92 16.59 -18.63
N HIS A 6 13.36 15.89 -19.62
CA HIS A 6 13.10 14.45 -19.52
C HIS A 6 14.39 13.61 -19.39
N LEU A 7 15.56 14.16 -19.77
CA LEU A 7 16.87 13.51 -19.66
C LEU A 7 17.57 13.78 -18.32
N SER A 8 17.07 14.72 -17.50
CA SER A 8 17.77 15.17 -16.28
C SER A 8 16.82 15.48 -15.13
N LYS A 9 17.22 15.14 -13.90
CA LYS A 9 16.50 15.52 -12.67
C LYS A 9 17.00 16.85 -12.06
N ALA A 10 17.58 17.72 -12.89
CA ALA A 10 18.01 19.05 -12.47
C ALA A 10 16.82 19.84 -11.88
N GLY A 11 17.03 20.54 -10.76
CA GLY A 11 15.95 21.26 -10.09
C GLY A 11 14.97 20.38 -9.29
N SER A 12 15.30 19.11 -9.02
CA SER A 12 14.42 18.19 -8.28
C SER A 12 13.88 18.73 -6.94
N ARG A 13 14.61 19.59 -6.24
CA ARG A 13 14.11 20.24 -5.01
C ARG A 13 12.91 21.15 -5.30
N PHE A 14 12.99 21.96 -6.36
CA PHE A 14 11.91 22.84 -6.77
C PHE A 14 10.71 22.02 -7.28
N LEU A 15 10.96 21.01 -8.11
CA LEU A 15 9.91 20.11 -8.58
C LEU A 15 9.16 19.44 -7.42
N LYS A 16 9.88 18.95 -6.40
CA LYS A 16 9.27 18.41 -5.19
C LYS A 16 8.40 19.43 -4.45
N GLN A 17 8.80 20.69 -4.37
CA GLN A 17 7.98 21.74 -3.75
C GLN A 17 6.70 22.01 -4.54
N VAL A 18 6.76 21.89 -5.87
CA VAL A 18 5.61 22.04 -6.77
C VAL A 18 4.72 20.79 -6.77
N GLU A 19 5.26 19.60 -6.55
CA GLU A 19 4.51 18.36 -6.38
C GLU A 19 3.83 18.32 -5.01
N THR A 20 4.58 18.51 -3.93
CA THR A 20 4.06 18.48 -2.54
C THR A 20 3.55 19.85 -2.11
N ARG A 21 2.51 20.32 -2.79
CA ARG A 21 1.83 21.59 -2.49
C ARG A 21 1.16 21.56 -1.12
N PRO A 22 1.13 22.68 -0.37
CA PRO A 22 0.34 22.77 0.86
C PRO A 22 -1.16 22.57 0.59
N LYS A 23 -1.82 21.72 1.37
CA LYS A 23 -3.24 21.36 1.18
C LYS A 23 -4.19 22.56 1.15
N HIS A 24 -3.90 23.62 1.91
CA HIS A 24 -4.72 24.84 1.94
C HIS A 24 -4.67 25.67 0.64
N LEU A 25 -3.70 25.42 -0.25
CA LEU A 25 -3.59 26.12 -1.54
C LEU A 25 -4.14 25.30 -2.71
N VAL A 26 -4.65 24.08 -2.48
CA VAL A 26 -5.10 23.18 -3.54
C VAL A 26 -6.21 23.82 -4.36
N ASP A 27 -7.19 24.46 -3.72
CA ASP A 27 -8.30 25.14 -4.41
C ASP A 27 -7.83 26.31 -5.27
N HIS A 28 -6.81 27.04 -4.81
CA HIS A 28 -6.21 28.13 -5.58
C HIS A 28 -5.62 27.59 -6.88
N PHE A 29 -4.79 26.54 -6.81
CA PHE A 29 -4.20 25.92 -8.00
C PHE A 29 -5.25 25.29 -8.92
N LYS A 30 -6.24 24.61 -8.35
CA LYS A 30 -7.36 24.02 -9.09
C LYS A 30 -8.08 25.07 -9.94
N LYS A 31 -8.34 26.25 -9.39
CA LYS A 31 -8.96 27.37 -10.12
C LYS A 31 -8.13 27.82 -11.32
N PHE A 32 -6.80 27.88 -11.19
CA PHE A 32 -5.92 28.21 -12.33
C PHE A 32 -5.91 27.10 -13.37
N GLU A 33 -5.91 25.84 -12.92
CA GLU A 33 -5.95 24.68 -13.80
C GLU A 33 -7.24 24.68 -14.64
N GLU A 34 -8.39 24.84 -14.00
CA GLU A 34 -9.71 24.93 -14.64
C GLU A 34 -9.81 26.12 -15.61
N LYS A 35 -9.19 27.25 -15.28
CA LYS A 35 -9.14 28.42 -16.17
C LYS A 35 -8.23 28.22 -17.38
N SER A 36 -7.17 27.44 -17.22
CA SER A 36 -6.18 27.20 -18.28
C SER A 36 -6.59 26.10 -19.26
N MET A 37 -7.40 25.13 -18.82
CA MET A 37 -7.85 24.01 -19.63
C MET A 37 -9.13 24.34 -20.40
N PRO A 38 -9.28 23.88 -21.64
CA PRO A 38 -10.56 23.96 -22.35
C PRO A 38 -11.61 23.08 -21.68
N SER A 39 -12.89 23.45 -21.81
CA SER A 39 -14.03 22.85 -21.10
C SER A 39 -14.20 21.33 -21.30
N PHE A 40 -13.72 20.78 -22.43
CA PHE A 40 -13.78 19.34 -22.71
C PHE A 40 -12.70 18.54 -21.99
N LEU A 41 -11.57 19.17 -21.60
CA LEU A 41 -10.49 18.54 -20.82
C LEU A 41 -10.64 18.71 -19.32
N VAL A 42 -11.46 19.69 -18.88
CA VAL A 42 -11.70 19.91 -17.45
C VAL A 42 -12.39 18.67 -16.86
N PRO A 43 -11.78 18.01 -15.84
CA PRO A 43 -12.38 16.87 -15.20
C PRO A 43 -13.64 17.29 -14.43
N SER A 44 -14.62 16.40 -14.39
CA SER A 44 -15.90 16.65 -13.70
C SER A 44 -15.79 16.55 -12.17
N ILE A 45 -14.79 15.81 -11.69
CA ILE A 45 -14.47 15.59 -10.28
C ILE A 45 -13.06 16.13 -10.03
N PRO A 46 -12.76 16.72 -8.85
CA PRO A 46 -11.39 17.11 -8.52
C PRO A 46 -10.41 15.93 -8.61
N ARG A 47 -9.19 16.22 -9.07
CA ARG A 47 -8.08 15.26 -9.00
C ARG A 47 -7.67 15.03 -7.56
N VAL A 48 -7.20 13.82 -7.30
CA VAL A 48 -6.81 13.31 -5.99
C VAL A 48 -5.28 13.22 -5.93
N GLU A 49 -4.69 13.46 -4.75
CA GLU A 49 -3.24 13.31 -4.53
C GLU A 49 -2.82 11.83 -4.68
N ASP A 50 -1.57 11.56 -5.09
CA ASP A 50 -1.08 10.20 -5.33
C ASP A 50 -1.19 9.25 -4.11
N SER A 51 -1.19 9.80 -2.90
CA SER A 51 -1.38 9.06 -1.64
C SER A 51 -2.84 8.65 -1.39
N GLU A 52 -3.79 9.37 -1.94
CA GLU A 52 -5.23 9.18 -1.79
C GLU A 52 -5.85 8.45 -3.00
N LYS A 53 -5.06 8.21 -4.05
CA LYS A 53 -5.47 7.40 -5.22
C LYS A 53 -5.72 5.96 -4.82
N PHE A 54 -6.83 5.39 -5.28
CA PHE A 54 -7.13 3.99 -5.06
C PHE A 54 -6.16 3.10 -5.85
N GLN A 55 -5.46 2.22 -5.16
CA GLN A 55 -4.49 1.30 -5.75
C GLN A 55 -5.07 -0.10 -5.87
N ASP A 56 -5.76 -0.55 -4.82
CA ASP A 56 -6.25 -1.92 -4.70
C ASP A 56 -7.69 -2.07 -5.16
N VAL A 57 -8.02 -3.27 -5.65
CA VAL A 57 -9.39 -3.63 -6.07
C VAL A 57 -10.40 -3.45 -4.93
N LYS A 58 -9.96 -3.68 -3.69
CA LYS A 58 -10.77 -3.50 -2.48
C LYS A 58 -11.18 -2.04 -2.28
N GLU A 59 -10.29 -1.10 -2.59
CA GLU A 59 -10.55 0.34 -2.48
C GLU A 59 -11.51 0.80 -3.57
N TRP A 60 -11.30 0.34 -4.81
CA TRP A 60 -12.17 0.65 -5.95
C TRP A 60 -13.60 0.13 -5.78
N LYS A 61 -13.82 -0.99 -5.09
CA LYS A 61 -15.10 -1.72 -4.94
C LYS A 61 -15.75 -2.25 -6.21
N TYR A 62 -15.62 -1.55 -7.33
CA TYR A 62 -16.18 -1.88 -8.63
C TYR A 62 -15.06 -1.90 -9.66
N MET A 63 -15.21 -2.72 -10.69
CA MET A 63 -14.25 -2.88 -11.78
C MET A 63 -14.92 -2.60 -13.14
N PRO A 64 -14.14 -2.25 -14.18
CA PRO A 64 -14.66 -2.17 -15.53
C PRO A 64 -15.37 -3.46 -15.94
N GLY A 65 -16.55 -3.34 -16.54
CA GLY A 65 -17.46 -4.44 -16.85
C GLY A 65 -18.56 -4.69 -15.80
N ASP A 66 -18.47 -4.10 -14.60
CA ASP A 66 -19.57 -4.18 -13.63
C ASP A 66 -20.76 -3.32 -14.09
N ARG A 67 -21.98 -3.85 -13.88
CA ARG A 67 -23.22 -3.08 -14.01
C ARG A 67 -23.50 -2.33 -12.72
N VAL A 68 -23.81 -1.05 -12.85
CA VAL A 68 -24.03 -0.17 -11.72
C VAL A 68 -25.19 0.76 -11.96
N VAL A 69 -25.83 1.21 -10.89
CA VAL A 69 -26.91 2.19 -10.92
C VAL A 69 -26.42 3.52 -10.34
N VAL A 70 -26.75 4.61 -11.03
CA VAL A 70 -26.48 5.96 -10.57
C VAL A 70 -27.53 6.38 -9.53
N THR A 71 -27.09 6.83 -8.36
CA THR A 71 -27.98 7.12 -7.23
C THR A 71 -28.27 8.60 -7.02
N ARG A 72 -27.42 9.48 -7.55
CA ARG A 72 -27.50 10.94 -7.37
C ARG A 72 -27.32 11.68 -8.70
N GLY A 73 -27.81 12.91 -8.74
CA GLY A 73 -27.74 13.77 -9.93
C GLY A 73 -28.92 13.60 -10.88
N LYS A 74 -28.79 14.19 -12.08
CA LYS A 74 -29.84 14.22 -13.11
C LYS A 74 -30.14 12.82 -13.70
N TRP A 75 -29.14 11.94 -13.72
CA TRP A 75 -29.21 10.59 -14.30
C TRP A 75 -29.52 9.50 -13.25
N LYS A 76 -30.17 9.90 -12.15
CA LYS A 76 -30.50 8.97 -11.05
C LYS A 76 -31.44 7.86 -11.54
N GLY A 77 -31.14 6.63 -11.16
CA GLY A 77 -31.92 5.43 -11.46
C GLY A 77 -31.53 4.73 -12.74
N GLN A 78 -30.63 5.29 -13.55
CA GLN A 78 -30.13 4.64 -14.76
C GLN A 78 -29.10 3.58 -14.43
N VAL A 79 -29.24 2.42 -15.08
CA VAL A 79 -28.30 1.30 -15.00
C VAL A 79 -27.32 1.44 -16.16
N CYS A 80 -26.03 1.42 -15.83
CA CYS A 80 -24.92 1.69 -16.72
C CYS A 80 -23.83 0.63 -16.51
N LEU A 81 -23.01 0.39 -17.52
CA LEU A 81 -21.78 -0.40 -17.39
C LEU A 81 -20.58 0.52 -17.10
N ILE A 82 -19.68 0.09 -16.22
CA ILE A 82 -18.41 0.81 -16.00
C ILE A 82 -17.46 0.50 -17.16
N ASN A 83 -17.11 1.51 -17.96
CA ASN A 83 -16.16 1.36 -19.06
C ASN A 83 -14.72 1.46 -18.58
N GLN A 84 -14.42 2.46 -17.75
CA GLN A 84 -13.05 2.74 -17.32
C GLN A 84 -13.00 3.33 -15.90
N LEU A 85 -11.90 3.04 -15.20
CA LEU A 85 -11.53 3.68 -13.95
C LEU A 85 -10.65 4.90 -14.22
N ASP A 86 -11.02 6.06 -13.69
CA ASP A 86 -10.19 7.26 -13.72
C ASP A 86 -9.37 7.36 -12.43
N LYS A 87 -8.11 6.90 -12.50
CA LYS A 87 -7.17 6.87 -11.37
C LYS A 87 -6.79 8.27 -10.88
N GLU A 88 -6.94 9.31 -11.70
CA GLU A 88 -6.57 10.67 -11.29
C GLU A 88 -7.64 11.29 -10.38
N THR A 89 -8.90 10.90 -10.53
CA THR A 89 -10.03 11.46 -9.76
C THR A 89 -10.70 10.47 -8.80
N ASN A 90 -10.25 9.20 -8.80
CA ASN A 90 -10.96 8.09 -8.16
C ASN A 90 -12.42 7.96 -8.64
N GLY A 91 -12.67 8.30 -9.91
CA GLY A 91 -13.97 8.29 -10.54
C GLY A 91 -14.17 7.10 -11.49
N PHE A 92 -15.42 6.86 -11.87
CA PHE A 92 -15.81 5.86 -12.85
C PHE A 92 -16.33 6.56 -14.10
N VAL A 93 -15.81 6.18 -15.27
CA VAL A 93 -16.37 6.56 -16.56
C VAL A 93 -17.36 5.48 -16.96
N LEU A 94 -18.63 5.87 -17.04
CA LEU A 94 -19.73 4.99 -17.39
C LEU A 94 -19.95 4.96 -18.90
N ASP A 95 -20.77 4.02 -19.36
CA ASP A 95 -21.26 3.94 -20.74
C ASP A 95 -22.19 5.10 -21.14
N GLU A 96 -22.78 5.00 -22.33
CA GLU A 96 -23.64 6.04 -22.92
C GLU A 96 -24.89 6.37 -22.09
N ASN A 97 -25.34 5.43 -21.25
CA ASN A 97 -26.49 5.63 -20.36
C ASN A 97 -26.13 6.42 -19.09
N GLY A 98 -24.84 6.67 -18.86
CA GLY A 98 -24.34 7.40 -17.70
C GLY A 98 -24.45 8.93 -17.84
N PRO A 99 -23.96 9.66 -16.81
CA PRO A 99 -23.87 11.11 -16.84
C PRO A 99 -22.99 11.60 -17.98
N THR A 100 -23.55 12.46 -18.83
CA THR A 100 -22.85 13.05 -19.99
C THR A 100 -22.94 14.57 -19.97
N LYS A 101 -21.94 15.24 -20.56
CA LYS A 101 -21.96 16.69 -20.82
C LYS A 101 -21.74 16.97 -22.30
N THR A 102 -22.48 17.92 -22.85
CA THR A 102 -22.29 18.38 -24.23
C THR A 102 -21.30 19.54 -24.25
N VAL A 103 -20.21 19.40 -24.99
CA VAL A 103 -19.11 20.38 -25.02
C VAL A 103 -18.61 20.57 -26.46
N PRO A 104 -18.22 21.81 -26.86
CA PRO A 104 -17.60 22.03 -28.16
C PRO A 104 -16.19 21.46 -28.21
N VAL A 105 -15.89 20.70 -29.26
CA VAL A 105 -14.60 20.04 -29.46
C VAL A 105 -13.93 20.44 -30.78
N PRO A 106 -12.63 20.76 -30.76
CA PRO A 106 -11.85 21.06 -31.95
C PRO A 106 -11.76 19.86 -32.92
N LYS A 107 -11.59 20.13 -34.22
CA LYS A 107 -11.54 19.10 -35.27
C LYS A 107 -10.42 18.06 -35.06
N GLN A 108 -9.36 18.42 -34.33
CA GLN A 108 -8.26 17.52 -34.00
C GLN A 108 -8.69 16.32 -33.15
N PHE A 109 -9.80 16.43 -32.42
CA PHE A 109 -10.35 15.39 -31.55
C PHE A 109 -11.68 14.83 -32.09
N TRP A 110 -11.99 15.06 -33.36
CA TRP A 110 -13.22 14.52 -33.96
C TRP A 110 -13.10 13.02 -34.19
N SER A 111 -14.20 12.32 -33.93
CA SER A 111 -14.38 10.95 -34.39
C SER A 111 -14.82 10.96 -35.86
N GLU A 112 -14.52 9.88 -36.58
CA GLU A 112 -14.98 9.70 -37.95
C GLU A 112 -16.53 9.73 -37.99
N GLY A 113 -17.10 10.49 -38.92
CA GLY A 113 -18.56 10.65 -39.05
C GLY A 113 -19.19 11.77 -38.19
N GLN A 114 -18.39 12.55 -37.46
CA GLN A 114 -18.89 13.69 -36.69
C GLN A 114 -19.18 14.91 -37.59
N ASN A 115 -20.42 15.42 -37.54
CA ASN A 115 -20.86 16.57 -38.36
C ASN A 115 -20.84 17.92 -37.64
N SER A 116 -20.89 17.92 -36.29
CA SER A 116 -20.99 19.13 -35.46
C SER A 116 -19.82 19.23 -34.50
N HIS A 117 -19.44 20.46 -34.15
CA HIS A 117 -18.46 20.69 -33.07
C HIS A 117 -18.98 20.29 -31.69
N MET A 118 -20.29 20.17 -31.49
CA MET A 118 -20.86 19.76 -30.22
C MET A 118 -20.89 18.25 -30.09
N VAL A 119 -20.26 17.73 -29.05
CA VAL A 119 -20.19 16.30 -28.75
C VAL A 119 -20.56 16.05 -27.29
N THR A 120 -21.23 14.94 -27.03
CA THR A 120 -21.54 14.44 -25.70
C THR A 120 -20.39 13.60 -25.17
N PHE A 121 -19.73 14.05 -24.10
CA PHE A 121 -18.69 13.30 -23.40
C PHE A 121 -19.22 12.67 -22.11
N PRO A 122 -18.81 11.43 -21.78
CA PRO A 122 -19.10 10.85 -20.48
C PRO A 122 -18.37 11.63 -19.37
N MET A 123 -19.08 11.86 -18.28
CA MET A 123 -18.53 12.46 -17.06
C MET A 123 -18.11 11.35 -16.10
N ALA A 124 -17.00 11.56 -15.40
CA ALA A 124 -16.62 10.69 -14.31
C ALA A 124 -17.61 10.86 -13.15
N VAL A 125 -17.94 9.76 -12.48
CA VAL A 125 -18.85 9.72 -11.32
C VAL A 125 -18.09 9.20 -10.11
N PRO A 126 -18.23 9.80 -8.92
CA PRO A 126 -17.51 9.32 -7.74
C PRO A 126 -18.11 8.00 -7.25
N GLN A 127 -17.30 7.17 -6.61
CA GLN A 127 -17.70 5.87 -6.05
C GLN A 127 -18.95 5.91 -5.16
N LYS A 128 -19.15 7.01 -4.43
CA LYS A 128 -20.26 7.18 -3.47
C LYS A 128 -21.62 7.30 -4.17
N ASP A 129 -21.63 7.77 -5.41
CA ASP A 129 -22.86 8.08 -6.15
C ASP A 129 -23.31 6.91 -7.02
N VAL A 130 -22.59 5.79 -6.98
CA VAL A 130 -22.80 4.60 -7.79
C VAL A 130 -22.96 3.36 -6.90
N LYS A 131 -23.89 2.48 -7.26
CA LYS A 131 -24.15 1.21 -6.56
C LYS A 131 -24.14 0.04 -7.52
N LEU A 132 -23.62 -1.11 -7.07
CA LEU A 132 -23.55 -2.31 -7.91
C LEU A 132 -24.95 -2.85 -8.18
N VAL A 133 -25.16 -3.37 -9.39
CA VAL A 133 -26.39 -4.04 -9.81
C VAL A 133 -26.06 -5.50 -10.08
N ALA A 134 -26.83 -6.40 -9.47
CA ALA A 134 -26.70 -7.83 -9.68
C ALA A 134 -28.07 -8.43 -10.00
N ASP A 135 -28.06 -9.44 -10.87
CA ASP A 135 -29.25 -10.27 -11.10
C ASP A 135 -29.20 -11.40 -10.08
N ILE A 136 -30.22 -11.48 -9.22
CA ILE A 136 -30.33 -12.42 -8.12
C ILE A 136 -31.59 -13.25 -8.34
N ASP A 137 -31.53 -14.54 -8.04
CA ASP A 137 -32.71 -15.41 -8.12
C ASP A 137 -33.78 -14.98 -7.11
N ASP A 138 -35.03 -14.91 -7.56
CA ASP A 138 -36.15 -14.57 -6.70
C ASP A 138 -36.44 -15.71 -5.72
N PRO A 139 -36.38 -15.49 -4.40
CA PRO A 139 -36.73 -16.54 -3.43
C PRO A 139 -38.21 -16.95 -3.51
N LEU A 140 -39.08 -16.09 -4.06
CA LEU A 140 -40.52 -16.36 -4.18
C LEU A 140 -40.88 -17.17 -5.43
N VAL A 141 -40.11 -17.04 -6.51
CA VAL A 141 -40.35 -17.72 -7.80
C VAL A 141 -39.02 -18.32 -8.28
N PRO A 142 -38.77 -19.59 -7.96
CA PRO A 142 -37.54 -20.27 -8.37
C PRO A 142 -37.37 -20.24 -9.89
N GLY A 143 -36.20 -19.76 -10.35
CA GLY A 143 -35.86 -19.68 -11.78
C GLY A 143 -36.16 -18.33 -12.46
N MET A 144 -36.79 -17.37 -11.76
CA MET A 144 -36.84 -15.98 -12.23
C MET A 144 -35.76 -15.14 -11.57
N THR A 145 -34.97 -14.43 -12.38
CA THR A 145 -33.97 -13.48 -11.88
C THR A 145 -34.59 -12.09 -11.72
N LYS A 146 -34.28 -11.43 -10.61
CA LYS A 146 -34.60 -10.02 -10.36
C LYS A 146 -33.32 -9.20 -10.38
N THR A 147 -33.35 -8.09 -11.11
CA THR A 147 -32.27 -7.10 -11.10
C THR A 147 -32.37 -6.25 -9.83
N VAL A 148 -31.38 -6.37 -8.96
CA VAL A 148 -31.36 -5.72 -7.64
C VAL A 148 -30.16 -4.80 -7.53
N ALA A 149 -30.39 -3.61 -6.95
CA ALA A 149 -29.34 -2.68 -6.58
C ALA A 149 -28.78 -3.01 -5.19
N VAL A 150 -27.47 -3.18 -5.10
CA VAL A 150 -26.76 -3.59 -3.88
C VAL A 150 -26.37 -2.35 -3.09
N ARG A 151 -26.84 -2.26 -1.84
CA ARG A 151 -26.64 -1.08 -1.00
C ARG A 151 -25.18 -0.87 -0.60
N ASP A 152 -24.51 -1.93 -0.15
CA ASP A 152 -23.08 -1.89 0.20
C ASP A 152 -22.46 -3.29 0.09
N ILE A 153 -21.15 -3.32 -0.14
CA ILE A 153 -20.37 -4.52 -0.37
C ILE A 153 -19.32 -4.64 0.73
N VAL A 154 -19.21 -5.84 1.30
CA VAL A 154 -18.18 -6.20 2.27
C VAL A 154 -17.30 -7.28 1.65
N PHE A 155 -15.99 -7.12 1.80
CA PHE A 155 -15.04 -8.11 1.31
C PHE A 155 -14.77 -9.16 2.38
N ARG A 156 -14.99 -10.44 2.07
CA ARG A 156 -14.73 -11.55 2.99
C ARG A 156 -13.92 -12.63 2.30
N GLY A 157 -12.69 -12.86 2.77
CA GLY A 157 -11.79 -13.82 2.11
C GLY A 157 -11.30 -13.37 0.73
N SER A 158 -10.57 -14.26 0.07
CA SER A 158 -9.96 -14.01 -1.25
C SER A 158 -9.77 -15.33 -2.00
N TYR A 159 -9.80 -15.26 -3.33
CA TYR A 159 -9.54 -16.38 -4.23
C TYR A 159 -8.60 -15.94 -5.35
N TYR A 160 -7.90 -16.88 -5.98
CA TYR A 160 -7.13 -16.57 -7.18
C TYR A 160 -8.06 -16.60 -8.39
N ASP A 161 -8.16 -15.48 -9.12
CA ASP A 161 -8.96 -15.39 -10.33
C ASP A 161 -8.05 -15.55 -11.55
N ASP A 162 -8.33 -16.57 -12.37
CA ASP A 162 -7.52 -16.89 -13.54
C ASP A 162 -7.66 -15.84 -14.66
N ASN A 163 -8.83 -15.22 -14.81
CA ASN A 163 -9.03 -14.18 -15.84
C ASN A 163 -8.26 -12.91 -15.49
N TYR A 164 -8.23 -12.55 -14.20
CA TYR A 164 -7.48 -11.40 -13.72
C TYR A 164 -6.01 -11.70 -13.39
N LYS A 165 -5.63 -12.98 -13.30
CA LYS A 165 -4.28 -13.46 -12.95
C LYS A 165 -3.76 -12.90 -11.61
N LYS A 166 -4.66 -12.69 -10.64
CA LYS A 166 -4.34 -12.14 -9.30
C LYS A 166 -5.30 -12.64 -8.23
N ALA A 167 -4.87 -12.53 -6.97
CA ALA A 167 -5.74 -12.79 -5.82
C ALA A 167 -6.80 -11.68 -5.71
N MET A 168 -8.06 -12.04 -5.90
CA MET A 168 -9.23 -11.17 -5.85
C MET A 168 -10.01 -11.42 -4.55
N PRO A 169 -10.50 -10.37 -3.87
CA PRO A 169 -11.34 -10.55 -2.69
C PRO A 169 -12.76 -10.98 -3.12
N LEU A 170 -13.45 -11.80 -2.31
CA LEU A 170 -14.86 -12.10 -2.58
C LEU A 170 -15.73 -10.91 -2.18
N ARG A 171 -16.64 -10.50 -3.07
CA ARG A 171 -17.60 -9.42 -2.80
C ARG A 171 -18.87 -10.01 -2.21
N CYS A 172 -19.12 -9.80 -0.92
CA CYS A 172 -20.35 -10.21 -0.27
C CYS A 172 -21.28 -9.00 -0.08
N VAL A 173 -22.59 -9.22 -0.18
CA VAL A 173 -23.57 -8.18 0.17
C VAL A 173 -23.52 -7.92 1.67
N SER A 174 -23.56 -6.64 2.05
CA SER A 174 -23.59 -6.27 3.48
C SER A 174 -24.84 -6.86 4.16
N GLY A 175 -24.62 -7.62 5.23
CA GLY A 175 -25.67 -8.32 5.97
C GLY A 175 -25.98 -9.75 5.51
N GLN A 176 -25.64 -10.12 4.28
CA GLN A 176 -25.83 -11.46 3.72
C GLN A 176 -24.51 -12.00 3.17
N PRO A 177 -23.72 -12.71 3.99
CA PRO A 177 -22.38 -13.14 3.58
C PRO A 177 -22.38 -14.22 2.51
N ASP A 178 -23.44 -15.03 2.45
CA ASP A 178 -23.57 -16.13 1.51
C ASP A 178 -23.84 -15.64 0.08
N LEU A 179 -24.35 -14.40 -0.05
CA LEU A 179 -24.61 -13.78 -1.35
C LEU A 179 -23.33 -13.12 -1.86
N VAL A 180 -22.58 -13.87 -2.67
CA VAL A 180 -21.35 -13.43 -3.30
C VAL A 180 -21.63 -12.92 -4.72
N ILE A 181 -21.14 -11.72 -5.02
CA ILE A 181 -21.25 -11.12 -6.35
C ILE A 181 -19.92 -11.31 -7.09
N PRO A 182 -19.89 -12.10 -8.18
CA PRO A 182 -18.66 -12.38 -8.90
C PRO A 182 -18.10 -11.11 -9.55
N TRP A 183 -16.78 -11.04 -9.71
CA TRP A 183 -16.14 -9.97 -10.49
C TRP A 183 -16.49 -10.10 -11.98
N PRO A 184 -16.50 -8.99 -12.74
CA PRO A 184 -16.81 -9.04 -14.16
C PRO A 184 -15.64 -9.70 -14.91
N ARG A 185 -15.92 -10.39 -16.02
CA ARG A 185 -14.86 -10.99 -16.82
C ARG A 185 -14.17 -9.91 -17.67
N PRO A 186 -12.85 -9.70 -17.53
CA PRO A 186 -12.14 -8.72 -18.35
C PRO A 186 -12.06 -9.19 -19.80
N GLU A 187 -12.02 -8.23 -20.73
CA GLU A 187 -11.80 -8.53 -22.14
C GLU A 187 -10.37 -9.05 -22.37
N PRO A 188 -10.20 -10.13 -23.16
CA PRO A 188 -8.89 -10.66 -23.47
C PRO A 188 -8.14 -9.67 -24.37
N LYS A 189 -6.96 -9.24 -23.92
CA LYS A 189 -6.08 -8.38 -24.73
C LYS A 189 -5.03 -9.26 -25.43
N PRO A 190 -4.81 -9.08 -26.74
CA PRO A 190 -3.76 -9.79 -27.45
C PRO A 190 -2.38 -9.31 -26.99
N ASP A 191 -1.40 -10.20 -27.06
CA ASP A 191 -0.02 -9.89 -26.73
C ASP A 191 0.60 -8.97 -27.80
N GLY A 192 1.42 -8.00 -27.35
CA GLY A 192 2.13 -7.09 -28.23
C GLY A 192 3.46 -7.66 -28.75
N LEU A 193 4.05 -7.02 -29.75
CA LEU A 193 5.31 -7.47 -30.39
C LEU A 193 6.52 -7.57 -29.44
N LEU A 194 6.53 -6.78 -28.36
CA LEU A 194 7.60 -6.80 -27.36
C LEU A 194 7.34 -7.80 -26.21
N ALA A 195 6.24 -8.56 -26.27
CA ALA A 195 5.89 -9.55 -25.27
C ALA A 195 6.48 -10.92 -25.63
N THR A 196 7.10 -11.58 -24.66
CA THR A 196 7.53 -12.98 -24.77
C THR A 196 6.35 -13.92 -24.57
N ALA A 197 6.33 -15.01 -25.35
CA ALA A 197 5.30 -16.04 -25.22
C ALA A 197 5.28 -16.67 -23.81
N PRO A 198 4.11 -17.05 -23.27
CA PRO A 198 3.98 -17.57 -21.91
C PRO A 198 4.83 -18.81 -21.61
N GLU A 199 4.97 -19.71 -22.59
CA GLU A 199 5.74 -20.95 -22.46
C GLU A 199 7.22 -20.66 -22.26
N VAL A 200 7.79 -19.80 -23.11
CA VAL A 200 9.20 -19.38 -23.06
C VAL A 200 9.47 -18.57 -21.79
N ALA A 201 8.55 -17.71 -21.37
CA ALA A 201 8.72 -16.89 -20.18
C ALA A 201 8.73 -17.69 -18.87
N ARG A 202 8.04 -18.84 -18.82
CA ARG A 202 7.95 -19.71 -17.64
C ARG A 202 8.92 -20.89 -17.67
N GLU A 203 9.65 -21.07 -18.77
CA GLU A 203 10.64 -22.13 -18.90
C GLU A 203 11.72 -22.00 -17.81
N GLN A 204 11.91 -23.05 -17.03
CA GLN A 204 12.94 -23.08 -16.00
C GLN A 204 14.31 -23.33 -16.65
N SER A 205 15.15 -22.29 -16.70
CA SER A 205 16.50 -22.36 -17.29
C SER A 205 17.62 -22.49 -16.27
N PHE A 206 17.34 -22.24 -14.98
CA PHE A 206 18.35 -22.24 -13.92
C PHE A 206 17.98 -23.17 -12.76
N TRP A 207 18.97 -23.97 -12.34
CA TRP A 207 18.95 -24.79 -11.14
C TRP A 207 20.20 -24.52 -10.31
N VAL A 208 20.06 -24.58 -8.99
CA VAL A 208 21.20 -24.47 -8.08
C VAL A 208 22.00 -25.78 -8.13
N SER A 209 23.08 -25.79 -8.92
CA SER A 209 23.86 -27.01 -9.23
C SER A 209 25.16 -27.15 -8.44
N SER A 210 25.73 -26.05 -7.95
CA SER A 210 27.05 -26.05 -7.30
C SER A 210 27.07 -25.12 -6.10
N ILE A 211 27.68 -25.58 -5.01
CA ILE A 211 28.03 -24.75 -3.85
C ILE A 211 29.41 -24.11 -4.05
N ALA A 212 30.31 -24.79 -4.77
CA ALA A 212 31.69 -24.34 -4.98
C ALA A 212 31.79 -23.24 -6.05
N LYS A 213 30.97 -23.32 -7.11
CA LYS A 213 30.98 -22.35 -8.21
C LYS A 213 29.80 -21.38 -8.09
N ASN A 214 30.10 -20.09 -8.07
CA ASN A 214 29.06 -19.06 -8.10
C ASN A 214 28.28 -19.09 -9.43
N PRO A 215 26.96 -18.85 -9.41
CA PRO A 215 26.12 -18.87 -10.61
C PRO A 215 26.39 -17.69 -11.55
N ILE A 216 26.86 -16.57 -11.00
CA ILE A 216 27.23 -15.37 -11.75
C ILE A 216 28.75 -15.19 -11.73
N PRO A 217 29.35 -14.74 -12.85
CA PRO A 217 30.79 -14.52 -12.91
C PRO A 217 31.20 -13.35 -11.99
N GLN A 218 32.40 -13.44 -11.41
CA GLN A 218 32.89 -12.44 -10.46
C GLN A 218 32.98 -11.02 -11.08
N GLY A 219 33.28 -10.92 -12.38
CA GLY A 219 33.33 -9.64 -13.11
C GLY A 219 31.98 -8.92 -13.18
N ALA A 220 30.85 -9.64 -13.18
CA ALA A 220 29.51 -9.05 -13.23
C ALA A 220 29.05 -8.47 -11.88
N LEU A 221 29.73 -8.81 -10.78
CA LEU A 221 29.31 -8.36 -9.44
C LEU A 221 29.35 -6.85 -9.28
N LEU A 222 30.20 -6.14 -10.03
CA LEU A 222 30.29 -4.68 -9.98
C LEU A 222 29.06 -3.98 -10.60
N THR A 223 28.42 -4.63 -11.57
CA THR A 223 27.20 -4.13 -12.23
C THR A 223 25.96 -4.43 -11.41
N ILE A 224 25.91 -5.60 -10.78
CA ILE A 224 24.75 -6.04 -9.99
C ILE A 224 24.66 -5.31 -8.64
N ARG A 225 25.81 -4.98 -8.04
CA ARG A 225 25.86 -4.33 -6.72
C ARG A 225 26.98 -3.32 -6.62
N ASN A 226 26.76 -2.24 -5.85
CA ASN A 226 27.81 -1.29 -5.54
C ASN A 226 28.84 -1.90 -4.55
N PRO A 227 30.11 -2.13 -4.95
CA PRO A 227 31.13 -2.71 -4.08
C PRO A 227 31.55 -1.79 -2.93
N LYS A 228 31.38 -0.47 -3.08
CA LYS A 228 31.77 0.58 -2.11
C LYS A 228 30.53 1.22 -1.48
N SER A 229 29.49 0.44 -1.23
CA SER A 229 28.29 0.94 -0.57
C SER A 229 28.60 1.42 0.85
N LYS A 230 28.32 2.70 1.14
CA LYS A 230 28.45 3.29 2.49
C LYS A 230 27.57 2.60 3.54
N PHE A 231 26.51 1.93 3.10
CA PHE A 231 25.59 1.22 3.99
C PHE A 231 26.11 -0.17 4.39
N ARG A 232 27.16 -0.68 3.72
CA ARG A 232 27.83 -1.94 4.08
C ARG A 232 28.82 -1.69 5.22
N ARG A 233 28.30 -1.63 6.44
CA ARG A 233 29.11 -1.62 7.67
C ARG A 233 29.64 -3.03 7.92
N GLY A 234 30.96 -3.19 7.98
CA GLY A 234 31.58 -4.49 8.30
C GLY A 234 31.27 -4.93 9.74
N THR A 235 31.45 -6.21 10.02
CA THR A 235 31.38 -6.75 11.38
C THR A 235 32.75 -6.60 12.06
N LEU A 236 32.75 -6.20 13.33
CA LEU A 236 33.99 -6.09 14.10
C LEU A 236 34.57 -7.48 14.38
N SER A 237 35.86 -7.67 14.10
CA SER A 237 36.58 -8.87 14.55
C SER A 237 37.12 -8.70 15.97
N ILE A 238 37.49 -9.81 16.62
CA ILE A 238 38.15 -9.79 17.94
C ILE A 238 39.43 -8.93 17.90
N ARG A 239 40.16 -8.94 16.78
CA ARG A 239 41.37 -8.12 16.61
C ARG A 239 41.02 -6.64 16.53
N ASP A 240 39.93 -6.29 15.85
CA ASP A 240 39.47 -4.91 15.77
C ASP A 240 39.03 -4.42 17.14
N ILE A 241 38.34 -5.26 17.92
CA ILE A 241 37.97 -4.98 19.31
C ILE A 241 39.22 -4.80 20.18
N ALA A 242 40.21 -5.68 20.06
CA ALA A 242 41.45 -5.58 20.83
C ALA A 242 42.27 -4.31 20.50
N LYS A 243 42.22 -3.84 19.24
CA LYS A 243 42.81 -2.54 18.85
C LYS A 243 41.99 -1.35 19.36
N PHE A 244 40.66 -1.51 19.41
CA PHE A 244 39.74 -0.48 19.86
C PHE A 244 39.79 -0.29 21.38
N VAL A 245 39.98 -1.38 22.13
CA VAL A 245 40.03 -1.36 23.60
C VAL A 245 41.45 -1.06 24.07
N GLY A 246 41.60 0.02 24.83
CA GLY A 246 42.88 0.36 25.46
C GLY A 246 43.35 -0.70 26.48
N PRO A 247 44.66 -0.87 26.67
CA PRO A 247 45.18 -1.82 27.64
C PRO A 247 44.79 -1.42 29.07
N LYS A 248 44.45 -2.41 29.89
CA LYS A 248 44.14 -2.17 31.31
C LYS A 248 45.43 -1.83 32.07
N MET A 249 45.39 -0.78 32.88
CA MET A 249 46.52 -0.38 33.72
C MET A 249 46.85 -1.49 34.73
N PRO A 250 48.14 -1.80 34.96
CA PRO A 250 48.52 -2.76 35.99
C PRO A 250 48.14 -2.25 37.38
N LEU A 251 47.69 -3.17 38.24
CA LEU A 251 47.29 -2.85 39.61
C LEU A 251 48.51 -2.55 40.49
N THR A 252 48.42 -1.50 41.33
CA THR A 252 49.44 -1.15 42.33
C THR A 252 49.51 -2.20 43.45
N LYS A 253 50.64 -2.28 44.16
CA LYS A 253 50.82 -3.23 45.28
C LYS A 253 49.74 -3.08 46.35
N THR A 254 49.37 -1.85 46.70
CA THR A 254 48.30 -1.55 47.66
C THR A 254 46.93 -2.04 47.19
N LYS A 255 46.58 -1.82 45.91
CA LYS A 255 45.33 -2.35 45.33
C LYS A 255 45.31 -3.87 45.28
N LYS A 256 46.45 -4.51 44.99
CA LYS A 256 46.55 -5.98 45.01
C LYS A 256 46.34 -6.53 46.42
N ALA A 257 46.96 -5.91 47.44
CA ALA A 257 46.75 -6.28 48.85
C ALA A 257 45.28 -6.12 49.26
N TYR A 258 44.65 -5.00 48.90
CA TYR A 258 43.22 -4.77 49.15
C TYR A 258 42.31 -5.79 48.44
N ILE A 259 42.64 -6.21 47.23
CA ILE A 259 41.88 -7.27 46.53
C ILE A 259 42.04 -8.61 47.23
N ALA A 260 43.24 -8.95 47.71
CA ALA A 260 43.49 -10.17 48.47
C ALA A 260 42.71 -10.16 49.80
N GLU A 261 42.78 -9.07 50.56
CA GLU A 261 41.99 -8.89 51.79
C GLU A 261 40.48 -9.00 51.52
N LYS A 262 40.01 -8.40 50.43
CA LYS A 262 38.60 -8.51 50.03
C LYS A 262 38.21 -9.94 49.61
N GLN A 263 39.12 -10.69 48.99
CA GLN A 263 38.90 -12.09 48.65
C GLN A 263 38.85 -12.97 49.90
N GLU A 264 39.71 -12.73 50.89
CA GLU A 264 39.70 -13.40 52.20
C GLU A 264 38.42 -13.09 53.00
N MET A 265 38.00 -11.83 53.01
CA MET A 265 36.74 -11.41 53.64
C MET A 265 35.52 -11.97 52.91
N ALA A 266 35.62 -12.21 51.60
CA ALA A 266 34.54 -12.81 50.81
C ALA A 266 34.47 -14.34 50.96
N SER A 267 35.61 -15.00 51.19
CA SER A 267 35.67 -16.43 51.48
C SER A 267 35.27 -16.75 52.92
N ALA A 268 35.45 -15.80 53.84
CA ALA A 268 34.92 -15.89 55.19
C ALA A 268 33.38 -16.08 55.15
N PRO A 269 32.83 -16.97 55.99
CA PRO A 269 31.40 -17.23 56.01
C PRO A 269 30.66 -15.96 56.42
N LYS A 270 29.86 -15.41 55.50
CA LYS A 270 29.01 -14.26 55.81
C LYS A 270 28.03 -14.67 56.90
N ARG A 271 27.97 -13.88 57.97
CA ARG A 271 26.99 -14.06 59.04
C ARG A 271 25.60 -13.97 58.43
N LYS A 272 24.91 -15.11 58.40
CA LYS A 272 23.48 -15.18 58.07
C LYS A 272 22.73 -15.09 59.39
N LEU A 273 21.61 -14.36 59.40
CA LEU A 273 20.74 -14.32 60.57
C LEU A 273 20.26 -15.74 60.88
N THR A 274 20.51 -16.22 62.09
CA THR A 274 19.98 -17.51 62.56
C THR A 274 18.49 -17.40 62.81
N GLU A 275 17.77 -18.52 62.80
CA GLU A 275 16.33 -18.54 63.06
C GLU A 275 16.00 -18.04 64.47
N GLU A 276 16.81 -18.40 65.46
CA GLU A 276 16.69 -17.89 66.84
C GLU A 276 16.84 -16.35 66.92
N GLU A 277 17.74 -15.77 66.13
CA GLU A 277 17.91 -14.31 66.06
C GLU A 277 16.69 -13.65 65.39
N LYS A 278 16.10 -14.29 64.36
CA LYS A 278 14.88 -13.80 63.71
C LYS A 278 13.68 -13.84 64.66
N GLU A 279 13.54 -14.91 65.44
CA GLU A 279 12.47 -15.03 66.43
C GLU A 279 12.60 -14.00 67.54
N ARG A 280 13.80 -13.78 68.08
CA ARG A 280 14.06 -12.71 69.06
C ARG A 280 13.79 -11.31 68.53
N ILE A 281 14.06 -11.06 67.25
CA ILE A 281 13.70 -9.80 66.60
C ILE A 281 12.18 -9.72 66.46
N GLY A 282 11.51 -10.80 66.07
CA GLY A 282 10.06 -10.89 65.96
C GLY A 282 9.33 -10.64 67.29
N THR A 283 9.80 -11.21 68.40
CA THR A 283 9.21 -11.00 69.72
C THR A 283 9.37 -9.56 70.19
N LYS A 284 10.54 -8.94 70.03
CA LYS A 284 10.75 -7.51 70.33
C LYS A 284 9.86 -6.59 69.49
N ILE A 285 9.66 -6.94 68.21
CA ILE A 285 8.74 -6.19 67.33
C ILE A 285 7.30 -6.31 67.85
N TYR A 286 6.88 -7.51 68.25
CA TYR A 286 5.54 -7.77 68.81
C TYR A 286 5.31 -7.06 70.15
N GLU A 287 6.27 -7.08 71.07
CA GLU A 287 6.24 -6.35 72.35
C GLU A 287 6.15 -4.82 72.14
N HIS A 288 6.85 -4.28 71.16
CA HIS A 288 6.79 -2.86 70.85
C HIS A 288 5.46 -2.46 70.17
N LEU A 289 4.90 -3.31 69.31
CA LEU A 289 3.61 -3.08 68.67
C LEU A 289 2.44 -3.20 69.65
N SER A 290 2.49 -4.17 70.57
CA SER A 290 1.49 -4.33 71.64
C SER A 290 1.52 -3.22 72.68
N LYS A 291 2.65 -2.54 72.89
CA LYS A 291 2.74 -1.31 73.70
C LYS A 291 2.20 -0.04 73.03
N LYS A 292 2.00 -0.06 71.71
CA LYS A 292 1.51 1.08 70.91
C LYS A 292 0.03 0.94 70.50
N LEU A 293 -0.59 -0.20 70.80
CA LEU A 293 -2.04 -0.41 70.82
C LEU A 293 -2.58 -0.11 72.22
#